data_AF-A0AAV7F231-F1
#
_entry.id   AF-A0AAV7F231-F1
#
_cell.length_a   1.000
_cell.length_b   1.000
_cell.length_c   1.000
_cell.angle_alpha   90.00
_cell.angle_beta   90.00
_cell.angle_gamma   90.00
#
_symmetry.space_group_name_H-M   'P 1'
#
loop_
_entity.id
_entity.type
_entity.pdbx_description
1 polymer ?
#
loop_
_entity_poly.entity_id
_entity_poly.type
_entity_poly.pdbx_seq_one_letter_code
_entity_poly.pdbx_strand_id
1 'polypeptide(L)'
;MIADIKAAPDGCFGLLHGCAHNPTGIDPTSEEWEKITDVIQEKNHIPFFDVAYQGFASGSLDTNAASVRYFVSHGMEIVVAQSYSKNLGLYAERIGGVNVVCSTSNFPATRSNSPI
;
A
#
# COMPACT_ATOMS: atom_id res chain seq x y z
N MET A 1 -16.33 6.53 1.03
CA MET A 1 -15.26 5.53 1.03
C MET A 1 -15.76 4.13 1.39
N ILE A 2 -16.09 3.78 2.65
CA ILE A 2 -16.51 2.40 3.02
C ILE A 2 -17.71 1.92 2.19
N ALA A 3 -18.73 2.77 2.01
CA ALA A 3 -19.90 2.44 1.19
C ALA A 3 -19.51 2.11 -0.26
N ASP A 4 -18.53 2.84 -0.82
CA ASP A 4 -18.05 2.66 -2.19
C ASP A 4 -17.26 1.36 -2.33
N ILE A 5 -16.41 1.03 -1.35
CA ILE A 5 -15.68 -0.25 -1.30
C ILE A 5 -16.69 -1.41 -1.25
N LYS A 6 -17.73 -1.32 -0.41
CA LYS A 6 -18.79 -2.35 -0.35
C LYS A 6 -19.57 -2.50 -1.66
N ALA A 7 -19.82 -1.40 -2.35
CA ALA A 7 -20.56 -1.38 -3.62
C ALA A 7 -19.72 -1.85 -4.82
N ALA A 8 -18.38 -1.84 -4.71
CA ALA A 8 -17.50 -2.31 -5.78
C ALA A 8 -17.69 -3.81 -6.06
N PRO A 9 -17.46 -4.28 -7.30
CA PRO A 9 -17.50 -5.70 -7.63
C PRO A 9 -16.46 -6.50 -6.83
N ASP A 10 -16.85 -7.65 -6.28
CA ASP A 10 -15.95 -8.55 -5.55
C ASP A 10 -14.68 -8.85 -6.34
N GLY A 11 -13.53 -8.96 -5.65
CA GLY A 11 -12.26 -9.25 -6.32
C GLY A 11 -11.60 -8.09 -7.07
N CYS A 12 -12.15 -6.86 -7.02
CA CYS A 12 -11.49 -5.72 -7.66
C CYS A 12 -10.21 -5.26 -6.94
N PHE A 13 -9.40 -4.46 -7.62
CA PHE A 13 -8.24 -3.79 -7.03
C PHE A 13 -8.67 -2.50 -6.30
N GLY A 14 -8.20 -2.34 -5.06
CA GLY A 14 -8.36 -1.10 -4.29
C GLY A 14 -7.04 -0.35 -4.17
N LEU A 15 -6.92 0.82 -4.81
CA LEU A 15 -5.75 1.69 -4.66
C LEU A 15 -5.83 2.50 -3.37
N LEU A 16 -4.83 2.37 -2.51
CA LEU A 16 -4.75 2.99 -1.19
C LEU A 16 -3.42 3.73 -1.03
N HIS A 17 -3.44 4.95 -0.51
CA HIS A 17 -2.19 5.61 -0.09
C HIS A 17 -1.81 5.10 1.31
N GLY A 18 -0.58 4.60 1.47
CA GLY A 18 -0.15 4.02 2.75
C GLY A 18 -0.10 5.03 3.89
N CYS A 19 0.26 6.28 3.58
CA CYS A 19 0.25 7.45 4.46
C CYS A 19 0.41 8.73 3.62
N ALA A 20 0.25 9.89 4.26
CA ALA A 20 0.33 11.23 3.67
C ALA A 20 -0.43 11.31 2.34
N HIS A 21 -1.74 11.04 2.39
CA HIS A 21 -2.58 11.04 1.21
C HIS A 21 -2.41 12.33 0.38
N ASN A 22 -2.08 12.17 -0.89
CA ASN A 22 -2.01 13.27 -1.85
C ASN A 22 -3.32 13.35 -2.65
N PRO A 23 -4.02 14.50 -2.74
CA PRO A 23 -3.58 15.85 -2.35
C PRO A 23 -4.09 16.36 -0.99
N THR A 24 -4.91 15.61 -0.28
CA THR A 24 -5.65 16.15 0.87
C THR A 24 -4.84 16.26 2.16
N GLY A 25 -3.78 15.47 2.31
CA GLY A 25 -3.02 15.29 3.54
C GLY A 25 -3.77 14.56 4.66
N ILE A 26 -4.96 14.01 4.38
CA ILE A 26 -5.81 13.34 5.38
C ILE A 26 -5.65 11.83 5.24
N ASP A 27 -5.14 11.20 6.30
CA ASP A 27 -4.99 9.75 6.40
C ASP A 27 -6.08 9.14 7.31
N PRO A 28 -6.53 7.91 7.05
CA PRO A 28 -7.37 7.19 8.00
C PRO A 28 -6.63 6.96 9.33
N THR A 29 -7.37 7.05 10.42
CA THR A 29 -6.93 6.62 11.75
C THR A 29 -6.73 5.11 11.81
N SER A 30 -6.05 4.60 12.84
CA SER A 30 -5.88 3.15 13.03
C SER A 30 -7.22 2.41 13.03
N GLU A 31 -8.21 2.88 13.79
CA GLU A 31 -9.56 2.27 13.86
C GLU A 31 -10.30 2.30 12.51
N GLU A 32 -10.04 3.31 11.68
CA GLU A 32 -10.59 3.35 10.33
C GLU A 32 -9.87 2.35 9.41
N TRP A 33 -8.55 2.20 9.53
CA TRP A 33 -7.80 1.18 8.79
C TRP A 33 -8.29 -0.24 9.11
N GLU A 34 -8.66 -0.53 10.35
CA GLU A 34 -9.28 -1.82 10.72
C GLU A 34 -10.56 -2.05 9.88
N LYS A 35 -11.48 -1.09 9.89
CA LYS A 35 -12.75 -1.17 9.12
C LYS A 35 -12.52 -1.29 7.61
N ILE A 36 -11.50 -0.63 7.07
CA ILE A 36 -11.15 -0.73 5.65
C ILE A 36 -10.65 -2.13 5.33
N THR A 37 -9.77 -2.68 6.18
CA THR A 37 -9.22 -4.03 6.05
C THR A 37 -10.35 -5.07 6.08
N ASP A 38 -11.27 -4.95 7.05
CA ASP A 38 -12.42 -5.84 7.18
C ASP A 38 -13.24 -5.92 5.89
N VAL A 39 -13.58 -4.77 5.32
CA VAL A 39 -14.42 -4.71 4.12
C VAL A 39 -13.67 -5.22 2.89
N ILE A 40 -12.38 -4.88 2.74
CA ILE A 40 -11.58 -5.39 1.63
C ILE A 40 -11.47 -6.92 1.72
N GLN A 41 -11.27 -7.46 2.92
CA GLN A 41 -11.19 -8.90 3.13
C GLN A 41 -12.53 -9.60 2.88
N GLU A 42 -13.65 -9.04 3.40
CA GLU A 42 -15.01 -9.52 3.15
C GLU A 42 -15.31 -9.63 1.65
N LYS A 43 -14.87 -8.64 0.88
CA LYS A 43 -15.10 -8.52 -0.56
C LYS A 43 -14.05 -9.23 -1.42
N ASN A 44 -13.06 -9.88 -0.78
CA ASN A 44 -11.90 -10.48 -1.41
C ASN A 44 -11.19 -9.53 -2.40
N HIS A 45 -11.16 -8.23 -2.10
CA HIS A 45 -10.48 -7.23 -2.92
C HIS A 45 -8.97 -7.35 -2.78
N ILE A 46 -8.25 -6.91 -3.81
CA ILE A 46 -6.77 -6.90 -3.82
C ILE A 46 -6.29 -5.48 -3.47
N PRO A 47 -5.69 -5.27 -2.29
CA PRO A 47 -5.11 -3.98 -1.93
C PRO A 47 -3.87 -3.68 -2.78
N PHE A 48 -3.86 -2.49 -3.37
CA PHE A 48 -2.70 -1.92 -4.03
C PHE A 48 -2.31 -0.64 -3.27
N PHE A 49 -1.20 -0.68 -2.56
CA PHE A 49 -0.66 0.47 -1.84
C PHE A 49 0.29 1.31 -2.72
N ASP A 50 0.05 2.62 -2.77
CA ASP A 50 1.04 3.64 -3.17
C ASP A 50 1.73 4.18 -1.90
N VAL A 51 3.05 3.98 -1.83
CA VAL A 51 3.89 4.36 -0.69
C VAL A 51 5.01 5.28 -1.19
N ALA A 52 4.69 6.55 -1.38
CA ALA A 52 5.64 7.57 -1.82
C ALA A 52 6.25 8.42 -0.69
N TYR A 53 5.62 8.42 0.49
CA TYR A 53 5.89 9.40 1.55
C TYR A 53 6.21 8.76 2.91
N GLN A 54 6.69 7.52 2.93
CA GLN A 54 7.06 6.84 4.18
C GLN A 54 8.10 7.68 4.96
N GLY A 55 7.75 8.06 6.19
CA GLY A 55 8.54 8.92 7.07
C GLY A 55 8.06 10.37 7.14
N PHE A 56 7.19 10.84 6.23
CA PHE A 56 6.74 12.24 6.22
C PHE A 56 5.51 12.51 7.08
N ALA A 57 4.57 11.56 7.20
CA ALA A 57 3.31 11.82 7.90
C ALA A 57 3.51 11.94 9.42
N SER A 58 4.44 11.16 9.99
CA SER A 58 4.70 11.14 11.43
C SER A 58 6.17 11.35 11.83
N GLY A 59 7.09 11.44 10.87
CA GLY A 59 8.53 11.38 11.14
C GLY A 59 9.08 9.96 11.37
N SER A 60 8.22 8.94 11.41
CA SER A 60 8.61 7.54 11.66
C SER A 60 8.32 6.65 10.46
N LEU A 61 9.35 5.96 9.97
CA LEU A 61 9.23 4.98 8.88
C LEU A 61 8.30 3.82 9.26
N ASP A 62 8.35 3.37 10.52
CA ASP A 62 7.55 2.25 10.99
C ASP A 62 6.08 2.61 11.13
N THR A 63 5.78 3.77 11.72
CA THR A 63 4.40 4.25 11.87
C THR A 63 3.76 4.47 10.50
N ASN A 64 4.49 4.99 9.53
CA ASN A 64 3.98 5.22 8.17
C ASN A 64 3.84 3.94 7.34
N ALA A 65 4.44 2.83 7.77
CA ALA A 65 4.23 1.51 7.18
C ALA A 65 3.13 0.70 7.88
N ALA A 66 2.48 1.23 8.92
CA ALA A 66 1.55 0.48 9.76
C ALA A 66 0.34 -0.05 8.97
N SER A 67 -0.25 0.75 8.09
CA SER A 67 -1.38 0.34 7.24
C SER A 67 -1.01 -0.87 6.36
N VAL A 68 0.10 -0.78 5.62
CA VAL A 68 0.61 -1.88 4.78
C VAL A 68 0.85 -3.14 5.61
N ARG A 69 1.55 -3.00 6.74
CA ARG A 69 1.88 -4.13 7.63
C ARG A 69 0.62 -4.77 8.23
N TYR A 70 -0.40 -3.97 8.54
CA TYR A 70 -1.66 -4.44 9.07
C TYR A 70 -2.39 -5.34 8.07
N PHE A 71 -2.45 -4.96 6.80
CA PHE A 71 -3.06 -5.80 5.76
C PHE A 71 -2.29 -7.12 5.59
N VAL A 72 -0.95 -7.06 5.60
CA VAL A 72 -0.12 -8.27 5.53
C VAL A 72 -0.32 -9.16 6.75
N SER A 73 -0.45 -8.61 7.96
CA SER A 73 -0.67 -9.40 9.18
C SER A 73 -2.02 -10.12 9.19
N HIS A 74 -2.98 -9.67 8.39
CA HIS A 74 -4.27 -10.34 8.17
C HIS A 74 -4.21 -11.40 7.05
N GLY A 75 -3.01 -11.70 6.55
CA GLY A 75 -2.79 -12.74 5.54
C GLY A 75 -3.21 -12.33 4.13
N MET A 76 -3.43 -11.04 3.87
CA MET A 76 -3.86 -10.56 2.56
C MET A 76 -2.70 -10.55 1.56
N GLU A 77 -3.00 -10.95 0.33
CA GLU A 77 -2.12 -10.71 -0.82
C GLU A 77 -2.23 -9.24 -1.22
N ILE A 78 -1.09 -8.54 -1.30
CA ILE A 78 -1.06 -7.11 -1.60
C ILE A 78 -0.03 -6.77 -2.66
N VAL A 79 -0.23 -5.64 -3.32
CA VAL A 79 0.78 -5.00 -4.18
C VAL A 79 1.18 -3.68 -3.53
N VAL A 80 2.48 -3.37 -3.53
CA VAL A 80 3.01 -2.09 -3.00
C VAL A 80 3.92 -1.47 -4.05
N ALA A 81 3.55 -0.28 -4.54
CA ALA A 81 4.44 0.60 -5.28
C ALA A 81 5.14 1.54 -4.29
N GLN A 82 6.45 1.39 -4.15
CA GLN A 82 7.27 2.18 -3.24
C GLN A 82 8.15 3.15 -4.02
N SER A 83 8.10 4.43 -3.67
CA SER A 83 8.99 5.45 -4.25
C SER A 83 10.04 5.90 -3.24
N TYR A 84 11.26 6.11 -3.71
CA TYR A 84 12.34 6.69 -2.91
C TYR A 84 12.62 8.16 -3.25
N SER A 85 11.81 8.76 -4.12
CA SER A 85 12.02 10.13 -4.58
C SER A 85 11.96 11.16 -3.44
N LYS A 86 11.07 10.96 -2.45
CA LYS A 86 10.83 11.94 -1.40
C LYS A 86 11.64 11.64 -0.15
N ASN A 87 11.54 10.41 0.37
CA ASN A 87 12.17 10.05 1.65
C ASN A 87 13.70 10.00 1.58
N LEU A 88 14.30 9.69 0.41
CA LEU A 88 15.74 9.72 0.19
C LEU A 88 16.19 10.90 -0.70
N GLY A 89 15.26 11.76 -1.12
CA GLY A 89 15.57 12.89 -2.02
C GLY A 89 15.99 12.48 -3.44
N LEU A 90 15.77 11.23 -3.84
CA LEU A 90 16.17 10.69 -5.15
C LEU A 90 15.14 11.00 -6.25
N TYR A 91 14.73 12.27 -6.34
CA TYR A 91 13.66 12.70 -7.25
C TYR A 91 13.97 12.36 -8.72
N ALA A 92 15.16 12.75 -9.18
CA ALA A 92 15.58 12.60 -10.57
C ALA A 92 16.13 11.21 -10.90
N GLU A 93 16.57 10.44 -9.90
CA GLU A 93 17.13 9.09 -10.10
C GLU A 93 16.07 8.04 -10.43
N ARG A 94 14.79 8.38 -10.26
CA ARG A 94 13.64 7.52 -10.60
C ARG A 94 13.68 6.15 -9.92
N ILE A 95 14.23 6.08 -8.71
CA ILE A 95 14.35 4.85 -7.92
C ILE A 95 13.05 4.55 -7.18
N GLY A 96 12.59 3.32 -7.33
CA GLY A 96 11.41 2.76 -6.68
C GLY A 96 11.45 1.24 -6.72
N GLY A 97 10.45 0.60 -6.10
CA GLY A 97 10.30 -0.84 -6.08
C GLY A 97 8.82 -1.24 -6.13
N VAL A 98 8.56 -2.43 -6.65
CA VAL A 98 7.25 -3.08 -6.55
C VAL A 98 7.43 -4.32 -5.68
N ASN A 99 6.64 -4.39 -4.61
CA ASN A 99 6.59 -5.56 -3.74
C ASN A 99 5.23 -6.23 -3.91
N VAL A 100 5.22 -7.56 -4.03
CA VAL A 100 3.99 -8.36 -4.09
C VAL A 100 4.07 -9.41 -3.00
N VAL A 101 3.03 -9.46 -2.16
CA VAL A 101 2.85 -10.50 -1.16
C VAL A 101 1.91 -11.54 -1.76
N CYS A 102 2.39 -12.77 -1.89
CA CYS A 102 1.62 -13.89 -2.40
C CYS A 102 1.41 -14.93 -1.29
N SER A 103 0.23 -15.55 -1.29
CA SER A 103 -0.16 -16.66 -0.40
C SER A 103 0.57 -17.96 -0.73
N THR A 104 1.13 -18.07 -1.94
CA THR A 104 1.85 -19.26 -2.41
C THR A 104 3.32 -18.95 -2.69
N SER A 105 4.21 -19.88 -2.31
CA SER A 105 5.66 -19.76 -2.45
C SER A 105 6.18 -19.99 -3.87
N ASN A 106 5.28 -20.17 -4.86
CA ASN A 106 5.63 -20.63 -6.20
C ASN A 106 5.98 -19.51 -7.20
N PHE A 107 6.24 -18.30 -6.72
CA PHE A 107 6.67 -17.18 -7.54
C PHE A 107 8.19 -17.00 -7.46
N PRO A 108 8.94 -17.19 -8.56
CA PRO A 108 10.34 -16.80 -8.59
C PRO A 108 10.44 -15.28 -8.45
N ALA A 109 11.13 -14.81 -7.41
CA ALA A 109 11.42 -13.39 -7.24
C ALA A 109 12.13 -12.88 -8.50
N THR A 110 11.44 -12.05 -9.28
CA THR A 110 11.94 -11.54 -10.56
C THR A 110 12.45 -10.11 -10.33
N ARG A 111 13.77 -9.93 -10.38
CA ARG A 111 14.39 -8.60 -10.37
C ARG A 111 14.39 -8.06 -11.80
N SER A 112 13.48 -7.13 -12.09
CA SER A 112 13.54 -6.35 -13.34
C SER A 112 14.61 -5.26 -13.21
N ASN A 113 15.74 -5.42 -13.89
CA ASN A 113 16.69 -4.34 -14.08
C ASN A 113 16.21 -3.50 -15.28
N SER A 114 15.69 -2.31 -15.03
CA SER A 114 15.43 -1.36 -16.12
C SER A 114 16.76 -0.77 -16.59
N PRO A 115 17.14 -0.90 -17.88
CA PRO A 115 18.26 -0.16 -18.43
C PRO A 115 17.77 1.26 -18.70
N ILE A 116 17.96 2.14 -17.71
CA ILE A 116 18.03 3.58 -18.00
C ILE A 116 19.52 3.91 -18.11
#